data_AF-A0A3D2LBP2-F1
#
_entry.id   AF-A0A3D2LBP2-F1
#
_cell.length_a   1.000
_cell.length_b   1.000
_cell.length_c   1.000
_cell.angle_alpha   90.00
_cell.angle_beta   90.00
_cell.angle_gamma   90.00
#
_symmetry.space_group_name_H-M   'P 1'
#
loop_
_entity.id
_entity.type
_entity.pdbx_description
1 polymer ?
#
loop_
_entity_poly.entity_id
_entity_poly.type
_entity_poly.pdbx_seq_one_letter_code
_entity_poly.pdbx_strand_id
1 'polypeptide(L)' 'SGRLMVSGAAIAAGYFKGVGGDVLDEDGYFDTGDVANIDEYGTMTITDRAKDVIKSGGEWIS' A
#
# COMPACT_ATOMS: atom_id res chain seq x y z
N SER A 1 -1.60 -7.09 9.98
CA SER A 1 -1.88 -6.56 8.64
C SER A 1 -1.67 -5.06 8.62
N GLY A 2 -1.14 -4.51 7.52
CA GLY A 2 -0.88 -3.09 7.34
C GLY A 2 -0.82 -2.70 5.87
N ARG A 3 -0.68 -1.41 5.56
CA ARG A 3 -0.51 -0.95 4.18
C ARG A 3 0.88 -1.28 3.69
N LEU A 4 0.97 -1.82 2.48
CA LEU A 4 2.25 -2.14 1.86
C LEU A 4 2.89 -0.86 1.29
N MET A 5 4.02 -0.48 1.88
CA MET A 5 4.86 0.64 1.46
C MET A 5 6.14 0.07 0.83
N VAL A 6 6.55 0.59 -0.33
CA VAL A 6 7.70 0.05 -1.09
C VAL A 6 8.64 1.17 -1.50
N SER A 7 9.95 0.93 -1.35
CA SER A 7 11.00 1.79 -1.90
C SER A 7 12.00 0.94 -2.68
N GLY A 8 12.60 1.52 -3.73
CA GLY A 8 13.58 0.81 -4.55
C GLY A 8 13.79 1.42 -5.94
N ALA A 9 14.73 0.85 -6.68
CA ALA A 9 15.16 1.37 -7.99
C ALA A 9 14.06 1.35 -9.07
N ALA A 10 13.02 0.54 -8.89
CA ALA A 10 11.93 0.38 -9.85
C ALA A 10 10.68 1.24 -9.55
N ILE A 11 10.77 2.18 -8.60
CA ILE A 11 9.67 3.09 -8.28
C ILE A 11 9.65 4.26 -9.27
N ALA A 12 8.46 4.55 -9.81
CA ALA A 12 8.28 5.69 -10.70
C ALA A 12 8.45 7.01 -9.93
N ALA A 13 9.09 8.00 -10.55
CA ALA A 13 9.24 9.34 -9.97
C ALA A 13 7.91 10.11 -9.84
N GLY A 14 6.84 9.63 -10.49
CA GLY A 14 5.52 10.24 -10.49
C GLY A 14 4.79 9.96 -11.79
N TYR A 15 3.53 10.39 -11.86
CA TYR A 15 2.73 10.29 -13.08
C TYR A 15 3.03 11.44 -14.04
N PHE A 16 2.78 11.20 -15.33
CA PHE A 16 2.99 12.19 -16.38
C PHE A 16 2.24 13.51 -16.07
N LYS A 17 2.91 14.65 -16.30
CA LYS A 17 2.40 16.00 -16.02
C LYS A 17 2.07 16.29 -14.54
N GLY A 18 2.60 15.51 -13.60
CA GLY A 18 2.39 15.75 -12.17
C GLY A 18 0.96 15.43 -11.70
N VAL A 19 0.24 14.60 -12.45
CA VAL A 19 -1.09 14.13 -12.05
C VAL A 19 -0.96 13.36 -10.74
N GLY A 20 -1.79 13.70 -9.76
CA GLY A 20 -1.77 13.03 -8.44
C GLY A 20 -0.70 13.54 -7.47
N GLY A 21 0.13 14.52 -7.87
CA GLY A 21 1.13 15.11 -6.98
C GLY A 21 2.31 14.19 -6.67
N ASP A 22 2.93 14.41 -5.51
CA ASP A 22 4.03 13.57 -5.01
C ASP A 22 3.50 12.17 -4.66
N VAL A 23 4.08 11.15 -5.29
CA VAL A 23 3.67 9.76 -5.11
C VAL A 23 4.42 9.06 -3.97
N LEU A 24 5.43 9.72 -3.41
CA LEU A 24 6.23 9.24 -2.30
C LEU A 24 5.90 10.05 -1.04
N ASP A 25 5.99 9.40 0.11
CA ASP A 25 5.94 10.10 1.39
C ASP A 25 7.27 10.81 1.72
N GLU A 26 7.31 11.46 2.89
CA GLU A 26 8.48 12.23 3.37
C GLU A 26 9.75 11.37 3.53
N ASP A 27 9.58 10.05 3.70
CA ASP A 27 10.66 9.07 3.84
C ASP A 27 11.02 8.38 2.51
N GLY A 28 10.36 8.74 1.41
CA GLY A 28 10.63 8.23 0.07
C GLY A 28 9.98 6.89 -0.24
N TYR A 29 8.92 6.50 0.49
CA TYR A 29 8.17 5.27 0.24
C TYR A 29 6.96 5.52 -0.66
N PHE A 30 6.73 4.59 -1.58
CA PHE A 30 5.55 4.54 -2.42
C PHE A 30 4.44 3.71 -1.76
N ASP A 31 3.24 4.29 -1.71
CA ASP A 31 2.03 3.62 -1.23
C ASP A 31 1.38 2.80 -2.36
N THR A 32 1.45 1.47 -2.28
CA THR A 32 0.88 0.61 -3.33
C THR A 32 -0.66 0.59 -3.31
N GLY A 33 -1.27 1.01 -2.20
CA GLY A 33 -2.69 0.86 -1.91
C GLY A 33 -3.13 -0.57 -1.59
N ASP A 34 -2.19 -1.49 -1.37
CA ASP A 34 -2.46 -2.86 -0.92
C ASP A 34 -2.39 -2.97 0.61
N VAL A 35 -3.16 -3.91 1.16
CA VAL A 35 -3.05 -4.39 2.53
C VAL A 35 -2.30 -5.72 2.50
N ALA A 36 -1.29 -5.87 3.35
CA ALA A 36 -0.49 -7.07 3.44
C ALA A 36 -0.23 -7.50 4.89
N ASN A 37 0.17 -8.75 5.07
CA ASN A 37 0.68 -9.29 6.32
C ASN A 37 2.04 -9.95 6.09
N ILE A 38 2.93 -9.87 7.08
CA ILE A 38 4.23 -10.54 7.09
C ILE A 38 4.20 -11.56 8.23
N ASP A 39 4.54 -12.80 7.95
CA ASP A 39 4.63 -13.85 8.96
C ASP A 39 6.00 -13.85 9.68
N GLU A 40 6.14 -14.74 10.68
CA GLU A 40 7.38 -14.88 11.46
C GLU A 40 8.60 -15.33 10.63
N TYR A 41 8.37 -15.89 9.44
CA TYR A 41 9.41 -16.32 8.51
C TYR A 41 9.78 -15.23 7.51
N GLY A 42 9.15 -14.05 7.59
CA GLY A 42 9.38 -12.94 6.68
C GLY A 42 8.66 -13.07 5.34
N THR A 43 7.72 -14.02 5.21
CA THR A 43 6.91 -14.14 3.99
C THR A 43 5.80 -13.11 4.01
N MET A 44 5.72 -12.31 2.94
CA MET A 44 4.68 -11.30 2.78
C MET A 44 3.53 -11.84 1.91
N THR A 45 2.30 -11.68 2.39
CA THR A 45 1.08 -11.98 1.62
C THR A 45 0.23 -10.73 1.48
N ILE A 46 -0.18 -10.41 0.24
CA ILE A 46 -1.15 -9.34 -0.04
C ILE A 46 -2.55 -9.91 0.18
N THR A 47 -3.37 -9.21 0.95
CA THR A 47 -4.68 -9.70 1.39
C THR A 47 -5.85 -8.93 0.80
N ASP A 48 -5.70 -7.62 0.57
CA ASP A 48 -6.79 -6.77 0.09
C ASP A 48 -6.27 -5.44 -0.51
N ARG A 49 -7.16 -4.61 -1.06
CA ARG A 49 -6.92 -3.22 -1.43
C ARG A 49 -7.46 -2.28 -0.36
N ALA A 50 -6.67 -1.29 0.04
CA ALA A 50 -7.03 -0.36 1.10
C ALA A 50 -8.35 0.41 0.85
N LYS A 51 -8.70 0.64 -0.42
CA LYS A 51 -9.95 1.31 -0.83
C LYS A 51 -11.18 0.39 -0.81
N ASP A 52 -10.97 -0.93 -0.86
CA ASP A 52 -12.03 -1.93 -0.97
C ASP A 52 -12.44 -2.46 0.43
N VAL A 53 -11.70 -2.07 1.48
CA VAL A 53 -12.04 -2.31 2.88
C VAL A 53 -13.30 -1.53 3.27
N ILE A 54 -14.43 -2.24 3.38
CA ILE A 54 -15.72 -1.67 3.80
C ILE A 54 -16.04 -2.13 5.23
N LYS A 55 -16.29 -1.19 6.15
CA LYS A 55 -16.81 -1.48 7.50
C LYS A 55 -18.34 -1.54 7.48
N SER A 56 -18.92 -2.70 7.80
CA SER A 56 -20.34 -2.84 8.15
C SER A 56 -20.44 -3.40 9.57
N GLY A 57 -21.10 -2.69 10.48
CA GLY A 57 -21.45 -3.22 11.81
C GLY A 57 -20.32 -3.52 12.80
N GLY A 58 -19.07 -3.14 12.52
CA GLY A 58 -17.91 -3.37 13.42
C GLY A 58 -17.07 -4.60 13.09
N GLU A 59 -17.44 -5.34 12.05
CA GLU A 59 -16.69 -6.50 11.57
C GLU A 59 -15.94 -6.17 10.27
N TRP A 60 -14.73 -6.71 10.12
CA TRP A 60 -13.92 -6.51 8.92
C TRP A 60 -14.30 -7.57 7.89
N ILE A 61 -14.92 -7.15 6.80
CA ILE A 61 -15.13 -7.99 5.63
C ILE A 61 -13.98 -7.69 4.67
N SER A 62 -13.16 -8.72 4.43
CA SER A 62 -12.09 -8.77 3.42
C SER A 62 -12.35 -9.95 2.50
#